data_AF-A0A9P3QMC6-F1
#
_entry.id   AF-A0A9P3QMC6-F1
#
_cell.length_a   1.000
_cell.length_b   1.000
_cell.length_c   1.000
_cell.angle_alpha   90.00
_cell.angle_beta   90.00
_cell.angle_gamma   90.00
#
_symmetry.space_group_name_H-M   'P 1'
#
loop_
_entity.id
_entity.type
_entity.pdbx_description
1 polymer ?
#
loop_
_entity_poly.entity_id
_entity_poly.type
_entity_poly.pdbx_seq_one_letter_code
_entity_poly.pdbx_strand_id
1 'polypeptide(L)'
;MDGMNITFLIGNGFDIQMGLKTSYTDFYDNVVASKLTENQIYNSIKDKPTEWSDFEVALGQYTYTLKVHIDNCATDDDKRVCLDKFFTDLLELKEDLGDYIEGEEDKFDYEKLTHELAQGSFDNLFNELEKIDRDIFFRETSKCTTSNAFFDVITFNYTSIIDKCLEPLMRKNLIGKRKNLIQLEPVLSEVLIIFMEHCIST
;
A
#
# COMPACT_ATOMS: atom_id res chain seq x y z
N MET A 1 -11.44 -2.12 33.77
CA MET A 1 -10.82 -3.37 33.28
C MET A 1 -9.97 -2.93 32.11
N ASP A 2 -8.69 -2.75 32.36
CA ASP A 2 -7.79 -2.13 31.39
C ASP A 2 -7.29 -3.26 30.49
N GLY A 3 -7.81 -3.30 29.26
CA GLY A 3 -7.30 -4.19 28.21
C GLY A 3 -6.16 -3.51 27.46
N MET A 4 -5.22 -4.30 26.97
CA MET A 4 -4.14 -3.78 26.12
C MET A 4 -4.68 -3.54 24.71
N ASN A 5 -4.42 -2.37 24.13
CA ASN A 5 -4.69 -2.11 22.73
C ASN A 5 -3.37 -2.13 21.96
N ILE A 6 -3.26 -3.01 20.97
CA ILE A 6 -2.13 -3.08 20.04
C ILE A 6 -2.65 -2.70 18.66
N THR A 7 -2.03 -1.73 18.02
CA THR A 7 -2.35 -1.35 16.64
C THR A 7 -1.19 -1.74 15.74
N PHE A 8 -1.48 -2.55 14.72
CA PHE A 8 -0.53 -2.90 13.66
C PHE A 8 -0.71 -1.95 12.49
N LEU A 9 0.41 -1.44 11.97
CA LEU A 9 0.49 -0.73 10.71
C LEU A 9 1.17 -1.68 9.73
N ILE A 10 0.46 -2.15 8.72
CA ILE A 10 0.97 -3.15 7.78
C ILE A 10 0.98 -2.56 6.38
N GLY A 11 2.14 -2.58 5.73
CA GLY A 11 2.30 -2.16 4.34
C GLY A 11 2.69 -3.31 3.43
N ASN A 12 3.02 -2.97 2.19
CA ASN A 12 3.34 -3.92 1.11
C ASN A 12 4.49 -4.89 1.39
N GLY A 13 5.32 -4.64 2.41
CA GLY A 13 6.31 -5.63 2.87
C GLY A 13 5.68 -6.97 3.27
N PHE A 14 4.41 -6.98 3.69
CA PHE A 14 3.67 -8.20 3.99
C PHE A 14 3.49 -9.08 2.75
N ASP A 15 3.04 -8.52 1.62
CA ASP A 15 2.86 -9.26 0.37
C ASP A 15 4.18 -9.84 -0.16
N ILE A 16 5.25 -9.04 -0.08
CA ILE A 16 6.61 -9.47 -0.45
C ILE A 16 7.05 -10.65 0.42
N GLN A 17 6.80 -10.60 1.73
CA GLN A 17 7.12 -11.70 2.65
C GLN A 17 6.30 -12.97 2.35
N MET A 18 5.06 -12.80 1.93
CA MET A 18 4.19 -13.89 1.46
C MET A 18 4.59 -14.43 0.07
N GLY A 19 5.60 -13.83 -0.56
CA GLY A 19 6.21 -14.29 -1.81
C GLY A 19 5.58 -13.69 -3.07
N LEU A 20 4.74 -12.66 -2.95
CA LEU A 20 4.22 -11.94 -4.10
C LEU A 20 5.26 -10.98 -4.66
N LYS A 21 5.17 -10.75 -5.97
CA LYS A 21 6.01 -9.77 -6.67
C LYS A 21 5.36 -8.40 -6.69
N THR A 22 5.05 -7.87 -5.51
CA THR A 22 4.43 -6.54 -5.38
C THR A 22 5.45 -5.44 -5.11
N SER A 23 6.76 -5.72 -5.21
CA SER A 23 7.77 -4.68 -5.09
C SER A 23 7.64 -3.68 -6.24
N TYR A 24 8.08 -2.44 -6.02
CA TYR A 24 8.09 -1.45 -7.10
C TYR A 24 8.95 -1.92 -8.28
N THR A 25 10.09 -2.56 -8.02
CA THR A 25 10.95 -3.12 -9.07
C THR A 25 10.25 -4.16 -9.92
N ASP A 26 9.43 -5.02 -9.31
CA ASP A 26 8.65 -6.03 -10.04
C ASP A 26 7.61 -5.36 -10.96
N PHE A 27 6.88 -4.36 -10.44
CA PHE A 27 5.95 -3.57 -11.26
C PHE A 27 6.69 -2.84 -12.40
N TYR A 28 7.81 -2.21 -12.10
CA TYR A 28 8.60 -1.45 -13.07
C TYR A 28 9.06 -2.32 -14.24
N ASP A 29 9.65 -3.48 -13.94
CA ASP A 29 10.22 -4.35 -14.96
C ASP A 29 9.13 -5.02 -15.83
N ASN A 30 7.93 -5.26 -15.30
CA ASN A 30 6.84 -5.90 -16.05
C ASN A 30 5.96 -4.92 -16.83
N VAL A 31 5.79 -3.69 -16.34
CA VAL A 31 4.84 -2.71 -16.91
C VAL A 31 5.58 -1.49 -17.43
N VAL A 32 6.23 -0.75 -16.52
CA VAL A 32 6.73 0.61 -16.77
C VAL A 32 7.73 0.65 -17.92
N ALA A 33 8.66 -0.30 -17.97
CA ALA A 33 9.71 -0.36 -18.98
C ALA A 33 9.16 -0.35 -20.43
N SER A 34 7.94 -0.85 -20.65
CA SER A 34 7.31 -0.90 -21.97
C SER A 34 6.59 0.40 -22.36
N LYS A 35 6.30 1.30 -21.41
CA LYS A 35 5.46 2.49 -21.59
C LYS A 35 6.19 3.83 -21.45
N LEU A 36 7.52 3.79 -21.35
CA LEU A 36 8.37 4.97 -21.13
C LEU A 36 8.25 6.06 -22.22
N THR A 37 7.64 5.83 -23.38
CA THR A 37 7.58 6.84 -24.46
C THR A 37 6.29 7.64 -24.54
N GLU A 38 5.21 7.21 -23.87
CA GLU A 38 3.85 7.74 -24.12
C GLU A 38 3.29 8.53 -22.92
N ASN A 39 3.64 8.09 -21.71
CA ASN A 39 3.15 8.64 -20.46
C ASN A 39 4.24 9.47 -19.77
N GLN A 40 3.93 10.70 -19.36
CA GLN A 40 4.91 11.61 -18.76
C GLN A 40 5.25 11.22 -17.32
N ILE A 41 4.36 10.53 -16.61
CA ILE A 41 4.65 10.00 -15.29
C ILE A 41 5.62 8.82 -15.40
N TYR A 42 5.42 7.89 -16.34
CA TYR A 42 6.39 6.83 -16.58
C TYR A 42 7.76 7.37 -16.99
N ASN A 43 7.79 8.43 -17.79
CA ASN A 43 9.03 9.12 -18.14
C ASN A 43 9.74 9.75 -16.95
N SER A 44 8.99 10.33 -16.01
CA SER A 44 9.58 11.02 -14.86
C SER A 44 10.18 10.06 -13.84
N ILE A 45 9.79 8.78 -13.87
CA ILE A 45 10.26 7.72 -12.98
C ILE A 45 11.18 6.70 -13.69
N LYS A 46 11.71 7.04 -14.88
CA LYS A 46 12.50 6.13 -15.73
C LYS A 46 13.87 5.72 -15.17
N ASP A 47 14.39 6.45 -14.19
CA ASP A 47 15.73 6.22 -13.63
C ASP A 47 15.75 5.06 -12.62
N LYS A 48 14.82 4.10 -12.77
CA LYS A 48 14.65 2.88 -11.96
C LYS A 48 14.66 3.14 -10.46
N PRO A 49 13.59 3.73 -9.90
CA PRO A 49 13.36 3.72 -8.46
C PRO A 49 13.48 2.27 -7.96
N THR A 50 14.24 2.07 -6.89
CA THR A 50 14.40 0.73 -6.28
C THR A 50 13.26 0.41 -5.33
N GLU A 51 12.64 1.46 -4.78
CA GLU A 51 11.61 1.35 -3.77
C GLU A 51 10.36 2.18 -4.14
N TRP A 52 9.23 1.86 -3.50
CA TRP A 52 8.01 2.65 -3.60
C TRP A 52 8.22 4.10 -3.11
N SER A 53 9.09 4.30 -2.11
CA SER A 53 9.49 5.61 -1.59
C SER A 53 10.19 6.46 -2.66
N ASP A 54 11.11 5.87 -3.42
CA ASP A 54 11.82 6.54 -4.52
C ASP A 54 10.84 6.99 -5.62
N PHE A 55 9.85 6.14 -5.92
CA PHE A 55 8.78 6.44 -6.86
C PHE A 55 7.94 7.65 -6.39
N GLU A 56 7.53 7.68 -5.13
CA GLU A 56 6.74 8.78 -4.55
C GLU A 56 7.50 10.11 -4.62
N VAL A 57 8.81 10.08 -4.33
CA VAL A 57 9.67 11.26 -4.44
C VAL A 57 9.73 11.75 -5.89
N ALA A 58 9.94 10.86 -6.86
CA ALA A 58 10.01 11.21 -8.27
C ALA A 58 8.67 11.78 -8.78
N LEU A 59 7.53 11.17 -8.38
CA LEU A 59 6.20 11.67 -8.70
C LEU A 59 5.95 13.06 -8.08
N GLY A 60 6.39 13.29 -6.84
CA GLY A 60 6.32 14.60 -6.17
C GLY A 60 7.13 15.68 -6.90
N GLN A 61 8.34 15.34 -7.36
CA GLN A 61 9.18 16.27 -8.16
C GLN A 61 8.55 16.59 -9.52
N TYR A 62 7.96 15.59 -10.17
CA TYR A 62 7.25 15.76 -11.42
C TYR A 62 6.03 16.67 -11.27
N THR A 63 5.17 16.41 -10.28
CA THR A 63 3.98 17.23 -10.02
C THR A 63 4.34 18.66 -9.65
N TYR A 64 5.42 18.88 -8.89
CA TYR A 64 5.95 20.23 -8.65
C TYR A 64 6.37 20.94 -9.94
N THR A 65 7.11 20.25 -10.81
CA THR A 65 7.56 20.81 -12.10
C THR A 65 6.37 21.13 -13.01
N LEU A 66 5.36 20.25 -13.03
CA LEU A 66 4.11 20.47 -13.75
C LEU A 66 3.36 21.70 -13.23
N LYS A 67 3.30 21.90 -11.91
CA LYS A 67 2.67 23.10 -11.33
C LYS A 67 3.40 24.37 -11.78
N VAL A 68 4.72 24.40 -11.72
CA VAL A 68 5.52 25.54 -12.23
C VAL A 68 5.23 25.78 -13.72
N HIS A 69 5.06 24.73 -14.51
CA HIS A 69 4.69 24.87 -15.91
C HIS A 69 3.28 25.47 -16.10
N ILE A 70 2.28 24.95 -15.37
CA ILE A 70 0.88 25.42 -15.37
C ILE A 70 0.79 26.89 -14.96
N ASP A 71 1.52 27.29 -13.92
CA ASP A 71 1.52 28.68 -13.42
C ASP A 71 2.08 29.67 -14.47
N ASN A 72 2.90 29.18 -15.42
CA ASN A 72 3.49 29.96 -16.50
C ASN A 72 2.72 29.85 -17.84
N CYS A 73 1.64 29.08 -17.91
CA CYS A 73 0.81 28.97 -19.11
C CYS A 73 0.17 30.33 -19.47
N ALA A 74 0.14 30.65 -20.77
CA ALA A 74 -0.36 31.94 -21.25
C ALA A 74 -1.88 32.06 -21.18
N THR A 75 -2.59 30.93 -21.29
CA THR A 75 -4.05 30.87 -21.29
C THR A 75 -4.56 29.78 -20.35
N ASP A 76 -5.82 29.90 -19.92
CA ASP A 76 -6.46 28.86 -19.12
C ASP A 76 -6.74 27.58 -19.94
N ASP A 77 -6.84 27.70 -21.27
CA ASP A 77 -6.95 26.53 -22.15
C ASP A 77 -5.65 25.73 -22.17
N ASP A 78 -4.48 26.38 -22.18
CA ASP A 78 -3.18 25.70 -22.08
C ASP A 78 -3.05 24.95 -20.74
N LYS A 79 -3.48 25.58 -19.64
CA LYS A 79 -3.50 24.94 -18.30
C LYS A 79 -4.36 23.68 -18.29
N ARG A 80 -5.55 23.75 -18.90
CA ARG A 80 -6.46 22.61 -19.01
C ARG A 80 -5.83 21.46 -19.78
N VAL A 81 -5.18 21.74 -20.92
CA VAL A 81 -4.48 20.71 -21.71
C VAL A 81 -3.40 20.00 -20.89
N CYS A 82 -2.61 20.75 -20.10
CA CYS A 82 -1.60 20.17 -19.21
C CYS A 82 -2.22 19.29 -18.12
N LEU A 83 -3.30 19.75 -17.49
CA LEU A 83 -4.02 19.00 -16.45
C LEU A 83 -4.68 17.75 -17.02
N ASP A 84 -5.33 17.85 -18.18
CA ASP A 84 -5.98 16.71 -18.84
C ASP A 84 -4.96 15.64 -19.20
N LYS A 85 -3.76 16.03 -19.70
CA LYS A 85 -2.68 15.07 -19.95
C LYS A 85 -2.20 14.41 -18.67
N PHE A 86 -2.01 15.18 -17.60
CA PHE A 86 -1.61 14.63 -16.30
C PHE A 86 -2.63 13.62 -15.76
N PHE A 87 -3.92 13.95 -15.78
CA PHE A 87 -4.96 13.03 -15.33
C PHE A 87 -5.07 11.78 -16.20
N THR A 88 -4.92 11.93 -17.51
CA THR A 88 -4.87 10.78 -18.44
C THR A 88 -3.71 9.85 -18.08
N ASP A 89 -2.52 10.42 -17.88
CA ASP A 89 -1.32 9.67 -17.55
C ASP A 89 -1.40 8.99 -16.18
N LEU A 90 -2.00 9.68 -15.21
CA LEU A 90 -2.20 9.15 -13.88
C LEU A 90 -3.25 8.02 -13.85
N LEU A 91 -4.32 8.16 -14.65
CA LEU A 91 -5.34 7.13 -14.77
C LEU A 91 -4.73 5.85 -15.37
N GLU A 92 -3.96 5.98 -16.45
CA GLU A 92 -3.26 4.86 -17.06
C GLU A 92 -2.32 4.17 -16.06
N LEU A 93 -1.54 4.95 -15.28
CA LEU A 93 -0.69 4.40 -14.22
C LEU A 93 -1.49 3.61 -13.18
N LYS A 94 -2.65 4.11 -12.76
CA LYS A 94 -3.51 3.46 -11.77
C LYS A 94 -4.11 2.17 -12.30
N GLU A 95 -4.58 2.19 -13.55
CA GLU A 95 -5.13 1.00 -14.22
C GLU A 95 -4.05 -0.07 -14.37
N ASP A 96 -2.88 0.30 -14.89
CA ASP A 96 -1.77 -0.63 -15.05
C ASP A 96 -1.29 -1.23 -13.72
N LEU A 97 -1.21 -0.42 -12.66
CA LEU A 97 -0.87 -0.91 -11.33
C LEU A 97 -1.96 -1.84 -10.78
N GLY A 98 -3.23 -1.48 -10.95
CA GLY A 98 -4.36 -2.31 -10.54
C GLY A 98 -4.34 -3.68 -11.21
N ASP A 99 -4.22 -3.70 -12.54
CA ASP A 99 -4.16 -4.93 -13.34
C ASP A 99 -2.95 -5.79 -12.95
N TYR A 100 -1.80 -5.17 -12.68
CA TYR A 100 -0.60 -5.87 -12.25
C TYR A 100 -0.77 -6.52 -10.87
N ILE A 101 -1.26 -5.76 -9.89
CA ILE A 101 -1.47 -6.24 -8.52
C ILE A 101 -2.55 -7.32 -8.48
N GLU A 102 -3.66 -7.15 -9.20
CA GLU A 102 -4.70 -8.18 -9.33
C GLU A 102 -4.12 -9.46 -9.94
N GLY A 103 -3.31 -9.33 -11.00
CA GLY A 103 -2.62 -10.46 -11.62
C GLY A 103 -1.61 -11.18 -10.70
N GLU A 104 -0.94 -10.47 -9.79
CA GLU A 104 -0.09 -11.11 -8.77
C GLU A 104 -0.91 -11.75 -7.64
N GLU A 105 -2.01 -11.11 -7.22
CA GLU A 105 -2.91 -11.64 -6.20
C GLU A 105 -3.60 -12.93 -6.67
N ASP A 106 -4.02 -13.01 -7.93
CA ASP A 106 -4.64 -14.20 -8.53
C ASP A 106 -3.71 -15.43 -8.58
N LYS A 107 -2.39 -15.20 -8.58
CA LYS A 107 -1.39 -16.27 -8.55
C LYS A 107 -1.17 -16.82 -7.14
N PHE A 108 -1.68 -16.13 -6.12
CA PHE A 108 -1.44 -16.49 -4.73
C PHE A 108 -2.22 -17.74 -4.31
N ASP A 109 -1.51 -18.70 -3.71
CA ASP A 109 -2.10 -19.96 -3.23
C ASP A 109 -2.77 -19.77 -1.86
N TYR A 110 -4.04 -19.35 -1.89
CA TYR A 110 -4.84 -19.16 -0.69
C TYR A 110 -5.12 -20.44 0.09
N GLU A 111 -5.15 -21.60 -0.57
CA GLU A 111 -5.42 -22.88 0.10
C GLU A 111 -4.26 -23.26 1.01
N LYS A 112 -3.02 -23.07 0.53
CA LYS A 112 -1.81 -23.27 1.33
C LYS A 112 -1.80 -22.36 2.57
N LEU A 113 -2.05 -21.07 2.39
CA LEU A 113 -2.11 -20.10 3.48
C LEU A 113 -3.21 -20.45 4.50
N THR A 114 -4.41 -20.78 4.01
CA THR A 114 -5.54 -21.14 4.89
C THR A 114 -5.22 -22.37 5.72
N HIS A 115 -4.53 -23.36 5.16
CA HIS A 115 -4.08 -24.54 5.88
C HIS A 115 -3.02 -24.20 6.95
N GLU A 116 -2.04 -23.35 6.64
CA GLU A 116 -1.01 -22.89 7.59
C GLU A 116 -1.63 -22.06 8.74
N LEU A 117 -2.54 -21.14 8.43
CA LEU A 117 -3.25 -20.32 9.43
C LEU A 117 -4.26 -21.12 10.25
N ALA A 118 -4.94 -22.11 9.67
CA ALA A 118 -5.87 -22.98 10.39
C ALA A 118 -5.17 -23.86 11.44
N GLN A 119 -3.92 -24.24 11.17
CA GLN A 119 -3.07 -25.00 12.09
C GLN A 119 -2.36 -24.12 13.14
N GLY A 120 -2.30 -22.80 12.92
CA GLY A 120 -1.62 -21.84 13.80
C GLY A 120 -2.51 -21.06 14.78
N SER A 121 -1.90 -20.59 15.87
CA SER A 121 -2.45 -19.48 16.69
C SER A 121 -2.22 -18.15 15.97
N PHE A 122 -2.94 -17.09 16.36
CA PHE A 122 -2.66 -15.70 15.96
C PHE A 122 -1.17 -15.33 16.20
N ASP A 123 -0.52 -15.99 17.16
CA ASP A 123 0.90 -15.84 17.49
C ASP A 123 1.84 -16.33 16.37
N ASN A 124 1.40 -17.26 15.52
CA ASN A 124 2.21 -17.78 14.42
C ASN A 124 2.31 -16.78 13.27
N LEU A 125 1.28 -15.96 13.04
CA LEU A 125 1.34 -14.86 12.06
C LEU A 125 2.46 -13.88 12.42
N PHE A 126 2.70 -13.66 13.72
CA PHE A 126 3.76 -12.76 14.20
C PHE A 126 5.12 -13.41 14.39
N ASN A 127 5.22 -14.74 14.26
CA ASN A 127 6.51 -15.41 14.24
C ASN A 127 7.30 -15.08 12.96
N GLU A 128 6.60 -14.67 11.90
CA GLU A 128 7.17 -14.21 10.63
C GLU A 128 7.61 -12.74 10.64
N LEU A 129 7.24 -11.97 11.68
CA LEU A 129 7.79 -10.63 11.88
C LEU A 129 9.31 -10.67 11.95
N GLU A 130 9.95 -9.58 11.53
CA GLU A 130 11.36 -9.38 11.78
C GLU A 130 11.65 -9.54 13.27
N LYS A 131 12.85 -10.07 13.57
CA LYS A 131 13.24 -10.44 14.94
C LYS A 131 13.02 -9.30 15.95
N ILE A 132 13.28 -8.06 15.53
CA ILE A 132 13.10 -6.86 16.39
C ILE A 132 11.63 -6.65 16.74
N ASP A 133 10.74 -6.67 15.74
CA ASP A 133 9.31 -6.47 15.94
C ASP A 133 8.68 -7.60 16.74
N ARG A 134 9.14 -8.83 16.50
CA ARG A 134 8.73 -10.01 17.26
C ARG A 134 9.14 -9.91 18.74
N ASP A 135 10.37 -9.48 19.02
CA ASP A 135 10.88 -9.35 20.39
C ASP A 135 10.16 -8.21 21.13
N ILE A 136 9.83 -7.11 20.45
CA ILE A 136 8.99 -6.02 20.99
C ILE A 136 7.59 -6.56 21.30
N PHE A 137 6.97 -7.26 20.35
CA PHE A 137 5.63 -7.84 20.51
C PHE A 137 5.56 -8.79 21.72
N PHE A 138 6.46 -9.78 21.80
CA PHE A 138 6.46 -10.72 22.92
C PHE A 138 6.80 -10.05 24.25
N ARG A 139 7.68 -9.04 24.27
CA ARG A 139 7.98 -8.27 25.49
C ARG A 139 6.78 -7.47 25.99
N GLU A 140 6.02 -6.84 25.10
CA GLU A 140 4.87 -6.03 25.54
C GLU A 140 3.64 -6.90 25.85
N THR A 141 3.42 -7.99 25.11
CA THR A 141 2.33 -8.94 25.39
C THR A 141 2.56 -9.75 26.67
N SER A 142 3.82 -10.12 26.99
CA SER A 142 4.14 -10.85 28.23
C SER A 142 3.93 -10.03 29.51
N LYS A 143 3.86 -8.70 29.41
CA LYS A 143 3.52 -7.80 30.54
C LYS A 143 2.02 -7.77 30.84
N CYS A 144 1.18 -8.29 29.95
CA CYS A 144 -0.27 -8.30 30.14
C CYS A 144 -0.70 -9.47 31.02
N THR A 145 -1.16 -9.15 32.24
CA THR A 145 -1.70 -10.12 33.20
C THR A 145 -3.17 -10.44 32.98
N THR A 146 -3.87 -9.66 32.14
CA THR A 146 -5.30 -9.82 31.83
C THR A 146 -5.49 -10.44 30.44
N SER A 147 -6.44 -11.36 30.33
CA SER A 147 -6.79 -12.10 29.11
C SER A 147 -7.36 -11.26 27.96
N ASN A 148 -7.47 -9.93 28.13
CA ASN A 148 -8.15 -9.03 27.20
C ASN A 148 -7.14 -8.12 26.51
N ALA A 149 -6.68 -8.55 25.32
CA ALA A 149 -5.89 -7.73 24.40
C ALA A 149 -6.71 -7.47 23.12
N PHE A 150 -6.88 -6.20 22.77
CA PHE A 150 -7.51 -5.72 21.55
C PHE A 150 -6.44 -5.48 20.49
N PHE A 151 -6.77 -5.84 19.25
CA PHE A 151 -5.86 -5.71 18.11
C PHE A 151 -6.55 -4.93 17.01
N ASP A 152 -6.01 -3.79 16.64
CA ASP A 152 -6.43 -3.02 15.48
C ASP A 152 -5.38 -3.19 14.37
N VAL A 153 -5.83 -3.30 13.13
CA VAL A 153 -4.95 -3.40 11.96
C VAL A 153 -5.30 -2.26 11.01
N ILE A 154 -4.31 -1.46 10.68
CA ILE A 154 -4.38 -0.45 9.63
C ILE A 154 -3.48 -0.94 8.50
N THR A 155 -4.05 -1.12 7.32
CA THR A 155 -3.35 -1.66 6.16
C THR A 155 -3.17 -0.60 5.07
N PHE A 156 -1.95 -0.55 4.56
CA PHE A 156 -1.50 0.19 3.38
C PHE A 156 -1.13 -0.76 2.24
N ASN A 157 -1.53 -2.03 2.37
CA ASN A 157 -1.20 -3.10 1.43
C ASN A 157 -2.02 -2.96 0.13
N TYR A 158 -1.44 -3.32 -1.01
CA TYR A 158 -2.11 -3.20 -2.31
C TYR A 158 -3.07 -4.35 -2.59
N THR A 159 -2.85 -5.54 -2.00
CA THR A 159 -3.70 -6.72 -2.17
C THR A 159 -4.64 -6.96 -0.98
N SER A 160 -5.68 -7.77 -1.19
CA SER A 160 -6.60 -8.20 -0.12
C SER A 160 -6.12 -9.43 0.67
N ILE A 161 -4.86 -9.84 0.50
CA ILE A 161 -4.32 -11.07 1.13
C ILE A 161 -4.37 -10.99 2.64
N ILE A 162 -3.97 -9.86 3.22
CA ILE A 162 -4.06 -9.67 4.67
C ILE A 162 -5.48 -9.79 5.19
N ASP A 163 -6.47 -9.27 4.46
CA ASP A 163 -7.87 -9.32 4.87
C ASP A 163 -8.37 -10.77 4.89
N LYS A 164 -8.01 -11.53 3.85
CA LYS A 164 -8.26 -12.97 3.73
C LYS A 164 -7.52 -13.78 4.81
N CYS A 165 -6.31 -13.38 5.20
CA CYS A 165 -5.58 -13.98 6.32
C CYS A 165 -6.32 -13.76 7.65
N LEU A 166 -6.81 -12.55 7.87
CA LEU A 166 -7.44 -12.15 9.12
C LEU A 166 -8.88 -12.68 9.23
N GLU A 167 -9.60 -12.91 8.12
CA GLU A 167 -11.01 -13.31 8.14
C GLU A 167 -11.30 -14.58 8.98
N PRO A 168 -10.56 -15.71 8.83
CA PRO A 168 -10.75 -16.88 9.70
C PRO A 168 -10.48 -16.60 11.18
N LEU A 169 -9.54 -15.69 11.46
CA LEU A 169 -9.14 -15.26 12.81
C LEU A 169 -10.15 -14.27 13.43
N MET A 170 -10.95 -13.60 12.61
CA MET A 170 -12.06 -12.73 12.99
C MET A 170 -13.34 -13.52 13.28
N ARG A 171 -13.58 -14.62 12.55
CA ARG A 171 -14.75 -15.51 12.74
C ARG A 171 -14.67 -16.39 13.99
N LYS A 172 -13.46 -16.71 14.47
CA LYS A 172 -13.27 -17.37 15.78
C LYS A 172 -13.53 -16.35 16.91
N ASN A 173 -14.69 -16.44 17.56
CA ASN A 173 -15.07 -15.65 18.74
C ASN A 173 -14.03 -15.80 19.87
N LEU A 174 -13.00 -14.95 19.87
CA LEU A 174 -12.14 -14.73 21.03
C LEU A 174 -12.90 -13.77 21.95
N ILE A 175 -13.60 -14.33 22.93
CA ILE A 175 -14.32 -13.60 23.97
C ILE A 175 -13.44 -12.45 24.48
N GLY A 176 -13.90 -11.20 24.34
CA GLY A 176 -13.23 -10.01 24.84
C GLY A 176 -12.37 -9.21 23.84
N LYS A 177 -12.30 -9.57 22.55
CA LYS A 177 -11.50 -8.85 21.55
C LYS A 177 -12.39 -8.19 20.48
N ARG A 178 -12.41 -6.86 20.44
CA ARG A 178 -12.90 -6.06 19.30
C ARG A 178 -11.70 -5.80 18.38
N LYS A 179 -11.88 -5.95 17.06
CA LYS A 179 -10.84 -5.79 16.06
C LYS A 179 -11.40 -4.95 14.91
N ASN A 180 -10.71 -3.89 14.51
CA ASN A 180 -11.07 -3.07 13.35
C ASN A 180 -9.97 -3.18 12.30
N LEU A 181 -10.38 -3.27 11.03
CA LEU A 181 -9.52 -3.18 9.87
C LEU A 181 -9.82 -1.86 9.17
N ILE A 182 -8.81 -1.02 8.98
CA ILE A 182 -8.92 0.23 8.22
C ILE A 182 -8.00 0.09 7.01
N GLN A 183 -8.60 0.03 5.82
CA GLN A 183 -7.87 0.09 4.55
C GLN A 183 -7.71 1.56 4.17
N LEU A 184 -6.46 2.00 4.03
CA LEU A 184 -6.15 3.32 3.49
C LEU A 184 -5.85 3.18 2.01
N GLU A 185 -6.28 4.15 1.21
CA GLU A 185 -5.95 4.13 -0.20
C GLU A 185 -4.42 4.29 -0.38
N PRO A 186 -3.82 3.64 -1.39
CA PRO A 186 -2.38 3.70 -1.59
C PRO A 186 -1.90 5.12 -1.87
N VAL A 187 -0.64 5.42 -1.57
CA VAL A 187 -0.04 6.77 -1.62
C VAL A 187 -0.30 7.56 -2.92
N LEU A 188 -0.56 6.89 -4.03
CA LEU A 188 -1.03 7.48 -5.29
C LEU A 188 -2.31 8.34 -5.17
N SER A 189 -3.21 8.04 -4.22
CA SER A 189 -4.41 8.84 -3.97
C SER A 189 -4.14 10.06 -3.09
N GLU A 190 -3.23 9.96 -2.12
CA GLU A 190 -2.82 11.09 -1.28
C GLU A 190 -2.04 12.15 -2.07
N VAL A 191 -1.15 11.73 -2.97
CA VAL A 191 -0.43 12.65 -3.88
C VAL A 191 -1.42 13.42 -4.76
N LEU A 192 -2.51 12.77 -5.20
CA LEU A 192 -3.56 13.40 -5.99
C LEU A 192 -4.34 14.45 -5.18
N ILE A 193 -4.68 14.15 -3.93
CA ILE A 193 -5.39 15.10 -3.04
C ILE A 193 -4.54 16.33 -2.80
N ILE A 194 -3.25 16.15 -2.45
CA ILE A 194 -2.33 17.26 -2.19
C ILE A 194 -2.13 18.13 -3.43
N PHE A 195 -1.97 17.51 -4.61
CA PHE A 195 -1.82 18.23 -5.88
C PHE A 195 -3.10 18.99 -6.25
N MET A 196 -4.28 18.37 -6.15
CA MET A 196 -5.56 19.02 -6.46
C MET A 196 -5.87 20.19 -5.51
N GLU A 197 -5.64 20.03 -4.21
CA GLU A 197 -5.87 21.11 -3.24
C GLU A 197 -4.98 22.33 -3.54
N HIS A 198 -3.74 22.12 -3.99
CA HIS A 198 -2.79 23.20 -4.30
C HIS A 198 -2.89 23.77 -5.72
N CYS A 199 -3.52 23.07 -6.66
CA CYS A 199 -3.74 23.54 -8.03
C CYS A 199 -5.12 24.21 -8.22
N ILE A 200 -6.11 23.88 -7.40
CA ILE A 200 -7.47 24.45 -7.49
C ILE A 200 -7.64 25.68 -6.57
N SER A 201 -6.77 25.88 -5.58
CA SER A 201 -6.89 27.00 -4.62
C SER A 201 -6.30 28.35 -5.07
N THR A 202 -5.94 28.52 -6.34
CA THR A 202 -5.37 29.76 -6.91
C THR A 202 -6.06 30.15 -8.18
#